data_AF-A0A948GQ98-F1
#
_entry.id   AF-A0A948GQ98-F1
#
_cell.length_a   1.000
_cell.length_b   1.000
_cell.length_c   1.000
_cell.angle_alpha   90.00
_cell.angle_beta   90.00
_cell.angle_gamma   90.00
#
_symmetry.space_group_name_H-M   'P 1'
#
loop_
_entity.id
_entity.type
_entity.pdbx_description
1 polymer ?
#
loop_
_entity_poly.entity_id
_entity_poly.type
_entity_poly.pdbx_seq_one_letter_code
_entity_poly.pdbx_strand_id
1 'polypeptide(L)'
;MTPVLVFDIETIPDVAGIRALHDLPPELADAEVAEFAFQRQRAKNGSDFLPHHLQRIAVISCVLRSDDGFKVWSLAEPKLNEAEIIRRFFGGIEKYTPQLVSWNGGGFDLPVLHYRGLIHGVEAARYWEMGEGDSFDARDFKWNNYIGRYHTRHLDLMDLLAMYQPRASARLDELAKLMGLPGKLGMDGGAVWGEWLAGGIDEIRDYCETDVVNTYMVYLRFQLMRGRMNATEHQAEVAFVRAELAKAEAPHWTRFLAAWPA
;
A
#
# COMPACT_ATOMS: atom_id res chain seq x y z
N MET A 1 18.49 11.04 8.31
CA MET A 1 18.27 9.89 7.39
C MET A 1 17.24 10.29 6.33
N THR A 2 17.30 9.81 5.08
CA THR A 2 16.15 9.97 4.17
C THR A 2 14.97 9.16 4.73
N PRO A 3 13.79 9.76 5.01
CA PRO A 3 12.68 9.02 5.57
C PRO A 3 12.25 7.88 4.65
N VAL A 4 11.88 6.74 5.22
CA VAL A 4 11.30 5.60 4.50
C VAL A 4 9.82 5.57 4.81
N LEU A 5 8.99 5.65 3.78
CA LEU A 5 7.54 5.53 3.86
C LEU A 5 7.12 4.26 3.14
N VAL A 6 6.75 3.23 3.90
CA VAL A 6 6.13 2.03 3.36
C VAL A 6 4.63 2.25 3.31
N PHE A 7 3.97 1.80 2.25
CA PHE A 7 2.53 1.90 2.13
C PHE A 7 1.93 0.70 1.40
N ASP A 8 0.62 0.53 1.60
CA ASP A 8 -0.26 -0.45 0.99
C ASP A 8 -1.68 0.13 0.99
N ILE A 9 -2.50 -0.24 0.01
CA ILE A 9 -3.89 0.22 -0.10
C ILE A 9 -4.87 -0.95 -0.08
N GLU A 10 -6.05 -0.72 0.50
CA GLU A 10 -7.18 -1.61 0.33
C GLU A 10 -8.30 -0.91 -0.43
N THR A 11 -8.81 -1.61 -1.44
CA THR A 11 -9.79 -1.08 -2.37
C THR A 11 -11.10 -1.86 -2.33
N ILE A 12 -12.17 -1.15 -2.65
CA ILE A 12 -13.49 -1.72 -2.91
C ILE A 12 -13.93 -1.36 -4.33
N PRO A 13 -14.95 -2.00 -4.90
CA PRO A 13 -15.48 -1.60 -6.20
C PRO A 13 -15.93 -0.13 -6.19
N ASP A 14 -15.57 0.63 -7.23
CA ASP A 14 -16.10 1.97 -7.45
C ASP A 14 -17.54 1.88 -7.97
N VAL A 15 -18.48 1.60 -7.09
CA VAL A 15 -19.90 1.41 -7.43
C VAL A 15 -20.46 2.62 -8.18
N ALA A 16 -20.12 3.84 -7.76
CA ALA A 16 -20.58 5.05 -8.42
C ALA A 16 -20.03 5.16 -9.85
N GLY A 17 -18.72 4.91 -10.05
CA GLY A 17 -18.09 4.89 -11.36
C GLY A 17 -18.63 3.79 -12.27
N ILE A 18 -18.81 2.57 -11.74
CA ILE A 18 -19.38 1.42 -12.47
C ILE A 18 -20.80 1.76 -12.93
N ARG A 19 -21.62 2.32 -12.05
CA ARG A 19 -23.00 2.73 -12.38
C ARG A 19 -23.02 3.75 -13.52
N ALA A 20 -22.14 4.75 -13.46
CA ALA A 20 -22.04 5.79 -14.47
C ALA A 20 -21.52 5.25 -15.84
N LEU A 21 -20.54 4.36 -15.84
CA LEU A 21 -19.94 3.82 -17.07
C LEU A 21 -20.85 2.85 -17.83
N HIS A 22 -21.84 2.29 -17.14
CA HIS A 22 -22.71 1.26 -17.68
C HIS A 22 -24.19 1.68 -17.72
N ASP A 23 -24.48 2.96 -17.47
CA ASP A 23 -25.84 3.52 -17.43
C ASP A 23 -26.81 2.68 -16.57
N LEU A 24 -26.31 2.18 -15.43
CA LEU A 24 -27.10 1.30 -14.56
C LEU A 24 -28.14 2.12 -13.77
N PRO A 25 -29.35 1.58 -13.54
CA PRO A 25 -30.40 2.32 -12.86
C PRO A 25 -30.00 2.74 -11.44
N PRO A 26 -30.33 3.95 -10.97
CA PRO A 26 -29.94 4.45 -9.64
C PRO A 26 -30.54 3.64 -8.47
N GLU A 27 -31.66 2.96 -8.70
CA GLU A 27 -32.34 2.11 -7.71
C GLU A 27 -31.65 0.75 -7.48
N LEU A 28 -30.74 0.34 -8.37
CA LEU A 28 -30.01 -0.92 -8.23
C LEU A 28 -29.14 -0.87 -6.97
N ALA A 29 -29.14 -1.91 -6.14
CA ALA A 29 -28.35 -1.92 -4.92
C ALA A 29 -26.85 -1.93 -5.22
N ASP A 30 -26.03 -1.32 -4.35
CA ASP A 30 -24.58 -1.23 -4.57
C ASP A 30 -23.91 -2.61 -4.70
N ALA A 31 -24.39 -3.60 -3.94
CA ALA A 31 -23.94 -4.99 -4.06
C ALA A 31 -24.25 -5.61 -5.43
N GLU A 32 -25.39 -5.26 -6.04
CA GLU A 32 -25.78 -5.75 -7.37
C GLU A 32 -24.97 -5.06 -8.47
N VAL A 33 -24.64 -3.77 -8.31
CA VAL A 33 -23.73 -3.05 -9.22
C VAL A 33 -22.33 -3.66 -9.19
N ALA A 34 -21.80 -3.96 -8.01
CA ALA A 34 -20.51 -4.62 -7.86
C ALA A 34 -20.53 -6.03 -8.50
N GLU A 35 -21.57 -6.83 -8.23
CA GLU A 35 -21.73 -8.17 -8.80
C GLU A 35 -21.86 -8.14 -10.34
N PHE A 36 -22.54 -7.15 -10.90
CA PHE A 36 -22.56 -6.92 -12.34
C PHE A 36 -21.14 -6.76 -12.92
N ALA A 37 -20.30 -5.95 -12.27
CA ALA A 37 -18.92 -5.73 -12.70
C ALA A 37 -18.06 -7.01 -12.57
N PHE A 38 -18.21 -7.75 -11.46
CA PHE A 38 -17.52 -9.02 -11.23
C PHE A 38 -17.88 -10.07 -12.29
N GLN A 39 -19.18 -10.27 -12.57
CA GLN A 39 -19.63 -11.19 -13.62
C GLN A 39 -19.01 -10.87 -14.98
N ARG A 40 -18.97 -9.58 -15.33
CA ARG A 40 -18.40 -9.11 -16.58
C ARG A 40 -16.89 -9.34 -16.65
N GLN A 41 -16.18 -9.17 -15.54
CA GLN A 41 -14.75 -9.46 -15.47
C GLN A 41 -14.47 -10.97 -15.53
N ARG A 42 -15.23 -11.81 -14.82
CA ARG A 42 -15.13 -13.28 -14.93
C ARG A 42 -15.34 -13.77 -16.35
N ALA A 43 -16.33 -13.22 -17.05
CA ALA A 43 -16.58 -13.55 -18.45
C ALA A 43 -15.42 -13.15 -19.37
N LYS A 44 -14.67 -12.10 -19.02
CA LYS A 44 -13.54 -11.58 -19.81
C LYS A 44 -12.24 -12.35 -19.58
N ASN A 45 -11.90 -12.68 -18.34
CA ASN A 45 -10.58 -13.25 -17.99
C ASN A 45 -10.60 -14.28 -16.85
N GLY A 46 -11.77 -14.72 -16.39
CA GLY A 46 -11.92 -15.72 -15.34
C GLY A 46 -11.64 -15.22 -13.92
N SER A 47 -11.52 -13.91 -13.70
CA SER A 47 -11.23 -13.30 -12.40
C SER A 47 -12.30 -12.28 -12.00
N ASP A 48 -12.51 -12.10 -10.69
CA ASP A 48 -13.29 -10.99 -10.13
C ASP A 48 -12.50 -9.70 -9.96
N PHE A 49 -11.18 -9.76 -10.19
CA PHE A 49 -10.31 -8.62 -9.96
C PHE A 49 -10.58 -7.49 -10.96
N LEU A 50 -11.19 -6.42 -10.48
CA LEU A 50 -11.58 -5.28 -11.31
C LEU A 50 -10.36 -4.51 -11.84
N PRO A 51 -10.44 -3.96 -13.07
CA PRO A 51 -9.43 -3.03 -13.59
C PRO A 51 -9.16 -1.86 -12.63
N HIS A 52 -7.92 -1.35 -12.59
CA HIS A 52 -7.50 -0.33 -11.61
C HIS A 52 -8.37 0.93 -11.57
N HIS A 53 -8.91 1.39 -12.71
CA HIS A 53 -9.77 2.57 -12.76
C HIS A 53 -11.17 2.35 -12.16
N LEU A 54 -11.57 1.09 -11.92
CA LEU A 54 -12.83 0.70 -11.24
C LEU A 54 -12.60 0.32 -9.77
N GLN A 55 -11.39 0.51 -9.25
CA GLN A 55 -11.07 0.35 -7.84
C GLN A 55 -11.26 1.68 -7.12
N ARG A 56 -11.82 1.65 -5.91
CA ARG A 56 -12.02 2.80 -5.02
C ARG A 56 -11.21 2.57 -3.75
N ILE A 57 -10.45 3.57 -3.31
CA ILE A 57 -9.58 3.46 -2.13
C ILE A 57 -10.44 3.60 -0.87
N ALA A 58 -10.42 2.59 -0.01
CA ALA A 58 -11.06 2.61 1.31
C ALA A 58 -10.04 2.87 2.43
N VAL A 59 -8.83 2.35 2.29
CA VAL A 59 -7.74 2.45 3.27
C VAL A 59 -6.41 2.66 2.55
N ILE A 60 -5.55 3.50 3.12
CA ILE A 60 -4.11 3.52 2.87
C ILE A 60 -3.42 3.36 4.23
N SER A 61 -2.67 2.28 4.42
CA SER A 61 -1.83 2.12 5.61
C SER A 61 -0.41 2.56 5.32
N CYS A 62 0.29 3.04 6.33
CA CYS A 62 1.62 3.61 6.21
C CYS A 62 2.50 3.20 7.39
N VAL A 63 3.76 2.89 7.09
CA VAL A 63 4.87 2.92 8.05
C VAL A 63 5.78 4.07 7.68
N LEU A 64 6.05 4.99 8.61
CA LEU A 64 7.09 6.00 8.46
C LEU A 64 8.23 5.74 9.43
N ARG A 65 9.41 5.47 8.87
CA ARG A 65 10.67 5.50 9.61
C ARG A 65 11.44 6.77 9.25
N SER A 66 11.74 7.58 10.26
CA SER A 66 12.53 8.81 10.14
C SER A 66 13.41 9.00 11.36
N ASP A 67 14.17 10.10 11.41
CA ASP A 67 14.98 10.45 12.60
C ASP A 67 14.09 10.65 13.85
N ASP A 68 12.80 10.97 13.68
CA ASP A 68 11.81 11.11 14.76
C ASP A 68 11.28 9.76 15.30
N GLY A 69 11.70 8.63 14.71
CA GLY A 69 11.30 7.29 15.11
C GLY A 69 10.48 6.53 14.06
N PHE A 70 9.64 5.60 14.55
CA PHE A 70 8.83 4.69 13.76
C PHE A 70 7.35 4.87 14.11
N LYS A 71 6.50 4.99 13.08
CA LYS A 71 5.06 5.17 13.23
C LYS A 71 4.32 4.29 12.23
N VAL A 72 3.22 3.67 12.67
CA VAL A 72 2.27 2.95 11.83
C VAL A 72 0.90 3.61 12.00
N TRP A 73 0.21 3.85 10.89
CA TRP A 73 -1.16 4.37 10.90
C TRP A 73 -1.84 4.14 9.56
N SER A 74 -3.17 4.24 9.54
CA SER A 74 -3.94 4.33 8.29
C SER A 74 -4.71 5.63 8.10
N LEU A 75 -4.88 5.99 6.83
CA LEU A 75 -5.85 6.95 6.32
C LEU A 75 -7.04 6.13 5.78
N ALA A 76 -8.23 6.29 6.37
CA ALA A 76 -9.34 5.38 6.06
C ALA A 76 -10.71 6.03 6.22
N GLU A 77 -11.69 5.47 5.51
CA GLU A 77 -13.11 5.68 5.79
C GLU A 77 -13.52 5.10 7.15
N PRO A 78 -14.63 5.58 7.74
CA PRO A 78 -15.41 6.77 7.35
C PRO A 78 -14.81 8.09 7.85
N LYS A 79 -13.70 8.04 8.61
CA LYS A 79 -13.09 9.23 9.23
C LYS A 79 -12.61 10.25 8.18
N LEU A 80 -12.17 9.77 7.03
CA LEU A 80 -11.77 10.56 5.87
C LEU A 80 -12.54 10.03 4.65
N ASN A 81 -13.00 10.92 3.77
CA ASN A 81 -13.46 10.49 2.45
C ASN A 81 -12.26 10.17 1.54
N GLU A 82 -12.50 9.44 0.45
CA GLU A 82 -11.44 9.01 -0.48
C GLU A 82 -10.55 10.16 -0.98
N ALA A 83 -11.15 11.30 -1.36
CA ALA A 83 -10.40 12.47 -1.83
C ALA A 83 -9.39 12.97 -0.77
N GLU A 84 -9.80 13.02 0.49
CA GLU A 84 -8.96 13.45 1.60
C GLU A 84 -7.91 12.39 1.96
N ILE A 85 -8.23 11.09 1.85
CA ILE A 85 -7.26 9.99 2.00
C ILE A 85 -6.10 10.17 1.01
N ILE A 86 -6.42 10.32 -0.28
CA ILE A 86 -5.43 10.45 -1.35
C ILE A 86 -4.63 11.75 -1.20
N ARG A 87 -5.30 12.86 -0.89
CA ARG A 87 -4.65 14.16 -0.65
C ARG A 87 -3.65 14.10 0.51
N ARG A 88 -4.00 13.45 1.61
CA ARG A 88 -3.09 13.31 2.76
C ARG A 88 -1.90 12.42 2.46
N PHE A 89 -2.10 11.34 1.70
CA PHE A 89 -1.00 10.48 1.26
C PHE A 89 0.02 11.27 0.42
N PHE A 90 -0.43 11.96 -0.63
CA PHE A 90 0.46 12.78 -1.45
C PHE A 90 1.03 13.99 -0.69
N GLY A 91 0.27 14.60 0.22
CA GLY A 91 0.77 15.64 1.12
C GLY A 91 1.89 15.16 2.04
N GLY A 92 1.88 13.87 2.43
CA GLY A 92 3.00 13.24 3.13
C GLY A 92 4.25 13.15 2.25
N ILE A 93 4.10 12.79 0.97
CA ILE A 93 5.20 12.75 0.01
C ILE A 93 5.77 14.15 -0.23
N GLU A 94 4.92 15.16 -0.39
CA GLU A 94 5.31 16.57 -0.51
C GLU A 94 6.15 17.01 0.69
N LYS A 95 5.64 16.76 1.90
CA LYS A 95 6.29 17.19 3.15
C LYS A 95 7.62 16.50 3.42
N TYR A 96 7.68 15.19 3.25
CA TYR A 96 8.83 14.39 3.70
C TYR A 96 9.81 14.04 2.57
N THR A 97 9.38 14.11 1.31
CA THR A 97 10.09 13.54 0.15
C THR A 97 10.77 12.20 0.48
N PRO A 98 10.00 11.20 0.96
CA PRO A 98 10.57 9.95 1.46
C PRO A 98 11.06 9.05 0.30
N GLN A 99 11.84 8.02 0.63
CA GLN A 99 11.86 6.81 -0.19
C GLN A 99 10.54 6.07 0.05
N LEU A 100 9.72 5.94 -0.98
CA LEU A 100 8.54 5.08 -0.98
C LEU A 100 8.97 3.63 -1.12
N VAL A 101 8.37 2.74 -0.34
CA VAL A 101 8.58 1.29 -0.42
C VAL A 101 7.22 0.61 -0.43
N SER A 102 7.06 -0.43 -1.24
CA SER A 102 5.81 -1.19 -1.34
C SER A 102 6.09 -2.63 -1.76
N TRP A 103 5.09 -3.49 -1.62
CA TRP A 103 5.06 -4.81 -2.24
C TRP A 103 4.02 -4.82 -3.35
N ASN A 104 4.42 -4.84 -4.63
CA ASN A 104 3.53 -4.73 -5.80
C ASN A 104 2.84 -3.35 -5.96
N GLY A 105 3.32 -2.31 -5.28
CA GLY A 105 2.76 -0.97 -5.39
C GLY A 105 2.85 -0.33 -6.77
N GLY A 106 3.83 -0.70 -7.59
CA GLY A 106 3.91 -0.27 -8.99
C GLY A 106 2.93 -1.02 -9.91
N GLY A 107 2.60 -2.26 -9.53
CA GLY A 107 1.67 -3.10 -10.27
C GLY A 107 0.19 -2.81 -9.98
N PHE A 108 -0.13 -2.31 -8.79
CA PHE A 108 -1.51 -2.08 -8.35
C PHE A 108 -1.73 -0.73 -7.66
N ASP A 109 -1.09 -0.49 -6.52
CA ASP A 109 -1.44 0.60 -5.60
C ASP A 109 -1.30 2.00 -6.21
N LEU A 110 -0.13 2.30 -6.79
CA LEU A 110 0.15 3.59 -7.42
C LEU A 110 -0.74 3.81 -8.66
N PRO A 111 -0.91 2.85 -9.59
CA PRO A 111 -1.89 2.98 -10.65
C PRO A 111 -3.31 3.33 -10.17
N VAL A 112 -3.79 2.70 -9.09
CA VAL A 112 -5.11 3.04 -8.51
C VAL A 112 -5.09 4.46 -7.95
N LEU A 113 -4.07 4.82 -7.16
CA LEU A 113 -3.88 6.18 -6.64
C LEU A 113 -3.86 7.24 -7.75
N HIS A 114 -3.27 6.95 -8.91
CA HIS A 114 -3.25 7.86 -10.05
C HIS A 114 -4.66 8.11 -10.59
N TYR A 115 -5.41 7.05 -10.90
CA TYR A 115 -6.77 7.20 -11.43
C TYR A 115 -7.69 7.88 -10.43
N ARG A 116 -7.61 7.51 -9.14
CA ARG A 116 -8.43 8.13 -8.10
C ARG A 116 -8.01 9.56 -7.80
N GLY A 117 -6.71 9.87 -7.86
CA GLY A 117 -6.20 11.23 -7.78
C GLY A 117 -6.74 12.12 -8.90
N LEU A 118 -6.78 11.62 -10.14
CA LEU A 118 -7.38 12.34 -11.28
C LEU A 118 -8.88 12.58 -11.10
N ILE A 119 -9.64 11.56 -10.66
CA ILE A 119 -11.08 11.66 -10.44
C ILE A 119 -11.42 12.68 -9.35
N HIS A 120 -10.61 12.76 -8.30
CA HIS A 120 -10.82 13.68 -7.17
C HIS A 120 -10.10 15.03 -7.30
N GLY A 121 -9.38 15.28 -8.40
CA GLY A 121 -8.63 16.52 -8.61
C GLY A 121 -7.55 16.77 -7.56
N VAL A 122 -6.83 15.72 -7.14
CA VAL A 122 -5.78 15.82 -6.11
C VAL A 122 -4.46 16.29 -6.73
N GLU A 123 -3.87 17.32 -6.12
CA GLU A 123 -2.51 17.77 -6.46
C GLU A 123 -1.45 16.87 -5.81
N ALA A 124 -0.42 16.53 -6.60
CA ALA A 124 0.69 15.67 -6.17
C ALA A 124 2.01 16.09 -6.85
N ALA A 125 2.31 17.40 -6.86
CA ALA A 125 3.42 17.99 -7.62
C ALA A 125 4.76 17.29 -7.34
N ARG A 126 5.14 17.14 -6.06
CA ARG A 126 6.39 16.46 -5.70
C ARG A 126 6.46 15.00 -6.12
N TYR A 127 5.33 14.30 -6.14
CA TYR A 127 5.26 12.91 -6.58
C TYR A 127 5.51 12.79 -8.09
N TRP A 128 4.96 13.72 -8.88
CA TRP A 128 5.08 13.75 -10.34
C TRP A 128 6.32 14.48 -10.87
N GLU A 129 7.15 15.05 -10.00
CA GLU A 129 8.41 15.66 -10.41
C GLU A 129 9.33 14.61 -11.07
N MET A 130 9.74 14.88 -12.31
CA MET A 130 10.60 14.01 -13.13
C MET A 130 11.84 14.73 -13.65
N GLY A 131 12.15 15.90 -13.09
CA GLY A 131 13.25 16.78 -13.45
C GLY A 131 12.89 17.89 -14.44
N GLU A 132 11.62 18.22 -14.52
CA GLU A 132 11.07 19.26 -15.39
C GLU A 132 10.70 20.53 -14.64
N GLY A 133 10.50 20.44 -13.31
CA GLY A 133 10.14 21.60 -12.49
C GLY A 133 11.30 22.53 -12.16
N ASP A 134 10.94 23.66 -11.55
CA ASP A 134 11.87 24.71 -11.14
C ASP A 134 12.37 24.57 -9.69
N SER A 135 12.06 23.45 -9.01
CA SER A 135 12.55 23.22 -7.64
C SER A 135 14.08 23.09 -7.63
N PHE A 136 14.70 23.49 -6.52
CA PHE A 136 16.17 23.51 -6.40
C PHE A 136 16.83 22.13 -6.62
N ASP A 137 16.07 21.05 -6.41
CA ASP A 137 16.49 19.66 -6.55
C ASP A 137 15.79 18.92 -7.71
N ALA A 138 15.08 19.62 -8.59
CA ALA A 138 14.38 18.99 -9.72
C ALA A 138 15.35 18.13 -10.56
N ARG A 139 16.58 18.58 -10.76
CA ARG A 139 17.61 17.81 -11.49
C ARG A 139 17.89 16.43 -10.88
N ASP A 140 17.72 16.26 -9.57
CA ASP A 140 17.90 14.96 -8.91
C ASP A 140 16.76 13.99 -9.24
N PHE A 141 15.55 14.52 -9.46
CA PHE A 141 14.38 13.74 -9.88
C PHE A 141 14.48 13.24 -11.33
N LYS A 142 15.30 13.88 -12.17
CA LYS A 142 15.61 13.33 -13.51
C LYS A 142 16.20 11.92 -13.45
N TRP A 143 17.04 11.66 -12.45
CA TRP A 143 17.79 10.40 -12.31
C TRP A 143 17.20 9.46 -11.25
N ASN A 144 16.34 9.98 -10.37
CA ASN A 144 15.69 9.21 -9.32
C ASN A 144 14.38 9.90 -8.89
N ASN A 145 13.25 9.50 -9.48
CA ASN A 145 11.89 9.97 -9.18
C ASN A 145 10.96 8.81 -8.80
N TYR A 146 9.71 9.10 -8.45
CA TYR A 146 8.72 8.10 -8.01
C TYR A 146 8.06 7.31 -9.15
N ILE A 147 8.23 7.72 -10.41
CA ILE A 147 7.55 7.13 -11.56
C ILE A 147 8.44 6.13 -12.31
N GLY A 148 9.75 6.43 -12.38
CA GLY A 148 10.72 5.61 -13.09
C GLY A 148 10.86 4.24 -12.45
N ARG A 149 10.45 3.18 -13.17
CA ARG A 149 10.46 1.79 -12.70
C ARG A 149 11.81 1.31 -12.14
N TYR A 150 12.92 1.78 -12.71
CA TYR A 150 14.28 1.39 -12.31
C TYR A 150 14.93 2.35 -11.31
N HIS A 151 14.19 3.39 -10.90
CA HIS A 151 14.61 4.29 -9.84
C HIS A 151 14.31 3.64 -8.48
N THR A 152 14.83 4.24 -7.42
CA THR A 152 14.64 3.70 -6.06
C THR A 152 13.97 4.69 -5.12
N ARG A 153 13.55 5.87 -5.62
CA ARG A 153 12.74 6.80 -4.85
C ARG A 153 11.37 6.21 -4.56
N HIS A 154 10.80 5.48 -5.52
CA HIS A 154 9.87 4.39 -5.22
C HIS A 154 10.59 3.05 -5.42
N LEU A 155 10.57 2.21 -4.40
CA LEU A 155 11.15 0.88 -4.40
C LEU A 155 10.02 -0.14 -4.25
N ASP A 156 9.54 -0.66 -5.38
CA ASP A 156 8.69 -1.86 -5.37
C ASP A 156 9.56 -3.10 -5.14
N LEU A 157 9.48 -3.67 -3.94
CA LEU A 157 10.30 -4.81 -3.55
C LEU A 157 9.96 -6.04 -4.39
N MET A 158 8.69 -6.27 -4.71
CA MET A 158 8.28 -7.44 -5.47
C MET A 158 8.82 -7.36 -6.90
N ASP A 159 8.63 -6.23 -7.56
CA ASP A 159 9.07 -6.03 -8.96
C ASP A 159 10.60 -6.13 -9.07
N LEU A 160 11.34 -5.51 -8.14
CA LEU A 160 12.80 -5.56 -8.13
C LEU A 160 13.33 -6.98 -7.83
N LEU A 161 12.82 -7.64 -6.79
CA LEU A 161 13.29 -8.99 -6.40
C LEU A 161 12.92 -10.04 -7.46
N ALA A 162 11.78 -9.88 -8.13
CA ALA A 162 11.38 -10.71 -9.26
C ALA A 162 12.17 -10.39 -10.55
N MET A 163 13.14 -9.47 -10.49
CA MET A 163 13.91 -9.01 -11.65
C MET A 163 13.00 -8.58 -12.81
N TYR A 164 11.90 -7.89 -12.47
CA TYR A 164 10.91 -7.39 -13.43
C TYR A 164 10.18 -8.47 -14.22
N GLN A 165 10.27 -9.74 -13.79
CA GLN A 165 9.63 -10.89 -14.42
C GLN A 165 8.38 -11.30 -13.66
N PRO A 166 7.17 -11.12 -14.22
CA PRO A 166 5.91 -11.44 -13.51
C PRO A 166 5.86 -12.87 -12.96
N ARG A 167 6.40 -13.84 -13.71
CA ARG A 167 6.46 -15.26 -13.32
C ARG A 167 7.32 -15.57 -12.09
N ALA A 168 8.19 -14.65 -11.68
CA ALA A 168 9.07 -14.79 -10.53
C ALA A 168 8.55 -14.03 -9.29
N SER A 169 7.39 -13.37 -9.41
CA SER A 169 6.75 -12.68 -8.29
C SER A 169 6.28 -13.67 -7.24
N ALA A 170 6.32 -13.26 -5.97
CA ALA A 170 5.82 -14.03 -4.84
C ALA A 170 4.78 -13.23 -4.05
N ARG A 171 3.90 -13.91 -3.31
CA ARG A 171 2.99 -13.22 -2.39
C ARG A 171 3.78 -12.73 -1.17
N LEU A 172 3.46 -11.53 -0.67
CA LEU A 172 4.07 -10.98 0.54
C LEU A 172 3.95 -11.94 1.72
N ASP A 173 2.76 -12.52 1.91
CA ASP A 173 2.47 -13.47 2.99
C ASP A 173 3.41 -14.68 2.99
N GLU A 174 3.59 -15.29 1.82
CA GLU A 174 4.44 -16.47 1.67
C GLU A 174 5.90 -16.13 1.97
N LEU A 175 6.41 -15.02 1.40
CA LEU A 175 7.79 -14.61 1.64
C LEU A 175 8.00 -14.22 3.11
N ALA A 176 7.07 -13.47 3.71
CA ALA A 176 7.14 -13.07 5.11
C ALA A 176 7.22 -14.30 6.03
N LYS A 177 6.35 -15.29 5.83
CA LYS A 177 6.37 -16.55 6.60
C LYS A 177 7.67 -17.32 6.41
N LEU A 178 8.19 -17.41 5.18
CA LEU A 178 9.49 -18.04 4.90
C LEU A 178 10.67 -17.30 5.57
N MET A 179 10.53 -16.00 5.80
CA MET A 179 11.49 -15.19 6.55
C MET A 179 11.34 -15.29 8.07
N GLY A 180 10.36 -16.08 8.57
CA GLY A 180 10.03 -16.19 9.99
C GLY A 180 9.26 -15.00 10.55
N LEU A 181 8.59 -14.21 9.69
CA LEU A 181 7.68 -13.13 10.09
C LEU A 181 6.25 -13.68 10.22
N PRO A 182 5.34 -12.97 10.92
CA PRO A 182 3.95 -13.40 11.09
C PRO A 182 3.18 -13.64 9.78
N GLY A 183 3.48 -12.87 8.73
CA GLY A 183 2.68 -12.84 7.51
C GLY A 183 1.30 -12.20 7.75
N LYS A 184 0.33 -12.53 6.89
CA LYS A 184 -1.05 -12.04 6.95
C LYS A 184 -1.80 -12.77 8.06
N LEU A 185 -2.42 -12.00 8.96
CA LEU A 185 -3.22 -12.51 10.06
C LEU A 185 -4.70 -12.21 9.82
N GLY A 186 -5.49 -13.24 9.50
CA GLY A 186 -6.96 -13.21 9.52
C GLY A 186 -7.64 -12.98 8.18
N MET A 187 -7.18 -12.04 7.35
CA MET A 187 -7.84 -11.63 6.10
C MET A 187 -6.95 -11.86 4.86
N ASP A 188 -7.58 -12.17 3.71
CA ASP A 188 -6.96 -12.11 2.38
C ASP A 188 -7.61 -10.97 1.58
N GLY A 189 -6.87 -10.32 0.69
CA GLY A 189 -7.35 -9.16 -0.08
C GLY A 189 -8.60 -9.44 -0.93
N GLY A 190 -8.84 -10.71 -1.30
CA GLY A 190 -10.06 -11.13 -1.98
C GLY A 190 -11.34 -11.02 -1.13
N ALA A 191 -11.23 -10.87 0.19
CA ALA A 191 -12.36 -10.78 1.12
C ALA A 191 -12.78 -9.33 1.44
N VAL A 192 -12.02 -8.33 1.01
CA VAL A 192 -12.20 -6.92 1.40
C VAL A 192 -13.60 -6.39 1.08
N TRP A 193 -14.15 -6.73 -0.09
CA TRP A 193 -15.51 -6.31 -0.43
C TRP A 193 -16.58 -6.96 0.46
N GLY A 194 -16.44 -8.24 0.77
CA GLY A 194 -17.35 -8.95 1.66
C GLY A 194 -17.31 -8.36 3.08
N GLU A 195 -16.11 -8.10 3.59
CA GLU A 195 -15.92 -7.46 4.90
C GLU A 195 -16.49 -6.04 4.92
N TRP A 196 -16.27 -5.26 3.86
CA TRP A 196 -16.82 -3.92 3.72
C TRP A 196 -18.34 -3.92 3.80
N LEU A 197 -19.02 -4.84 3.09
CA LEU A 197 -20.46 -5.00 3.16
C LEU A 197 -20.95 -5.43 4.55
N ALA A 198 -20.15 -6.18 5.30
CA ALA A 198 -20.41 -6.54 6.68
C ALA A 198 -20.14 -5.40 7.69
N GLY A 199 -19.59 -4.28 7.23
CA GLY A 199 -19.24 -3.11 8.06
C GLY A 199 -17.89 -3.23 8.77
N GLY A 200 -17.05 -4.21 8.42
CA GLY A 200 -15.76 -4.50 9.07
C GLY A 200 -14.59 -3.63 8.59
N ILE A 201 -14.77 -2.31 8.57
CA ILE A 201 -13.72 -1.37 8.12
C ILE A 201 -12.52 -1.34 9.05
N ASP A 202 -12.71 -1.57 10.35
CA ASP A 202 -11.60 -1.61 11.30
C ASP A 202 -10.75 -2.88 11.08
N GLU A 203 -11.37 -3.99 10.71
CA GLU A 203 -10.67 -5.23 10.32
C GLU A 203 -9.85 -5.06 9.04
N ILE A 204 -10.41 -4.40 8.01
CA ILE A 204 -9.68 -4.07 6.77
C ILE A 204 -8.48 -3.17 7.11
N ARG A 205 -8.67 -2.18 8.00
CA ARG A 205 -7.59 -1.29 8.44
C ARG A 205 -6.48 -2.06 9.15
N ASP A 206 -6.84 -2.83 10.18
CA ASP A 206 -5.91 -3.61 10.99
C ASP A 206 -5.07 -4.56 10.11
N TYR A 207 -5.73 -5.20 9.13
CA TYR A 207 -5.07 -6.04 8.15
C TYR A 207 -4.06 -5.28 7.29
N CYS A 208 -4.47 -4.15 6.70
CA CYS A 208 -3.59 -3.32 5.88
C CYS A 208 -2.39 -2.76 6.68
N GLU A 209 -2.58 -2.43 7.98
CA GLU A 209 -1.48 -2.04 8.86
C GLU A 209 -0.47 -3.19 9.06
N THR A 210 -0.92 -4.44 9.20
CA THR A 210 -0.01 -5.59 9.29
C THR A 210 0.76 -5.84 7.99
N ASP A 211 0.17 -5.56 6.83
CA ASP A 211 0.84 -5.73 5.52
C ASP A 211 1.97 -4.71 5.31
N VAL A 212 1.78 -3.45 5.71
CA VAL A 212 2.87 -2.46 5.64
C VAL A 212 4.00 -2.75 6.62
N VAL A 213 3.70 -3.33 7.79
CA VAL A 213 4.73 -3.78 8.74
C VAL A 213 5.50 -4.98 8.19
N ASN A 214 4.81 -5.99 7.62
CA ASN A 214 5.47 -7.10 6.95
C ASN A 214 6.36 -6.60 5.80
N THR A 215 5.86 -5.68 4.98
CA THR A 215 6.63 -5.06 3.89
C THR A 215 7.87 -4.33 4.41
N TYR A 216 7.74 -3.59 5.53
CA TYR A 216 8.89 -2.95 6.16
C TYR A 216 9.93 -3.95 6.68
N MET A 217 9.51 -5.08 7.23
CA MET A 217 10.43 -6.15 7.66
C MET A 217 11.15 -6.81 6.48
N VAL A 218 10.46 -7.01 5.35
CA VAL A 218 11.10 -7.46 4.11
C VAL A 218 12.12 -6.43 3.61
N TYR A 219 11.76 -5.14 3.66
CA TYR A 219 12.69 -4.05 3.34
C TYR A 219 13.95 -4.10 4.20
N LEU A 220 13.86 -4.25 5.53
CA LEU A 220 15.03 -4.34 6.40
C LEU A 220 15.94 -5.52 6.02
N ARG A 221 15.36 -6.69 5.73
CA ARG A 221 16.14 -7.85 5.27
C ARG A 221 16.81 -7.61 3.93
N PHE A 222 16.13 -6.92 3.02
CA PHE A 222 16.69 -6.50 1.74
C PHE A 222 17.86 -5.53 1.91
N GLN A 223 17.77 -4.59 2.86
CA GLN A 223 18.87 -3.67 3.18
C GLN A 223 20.09 -4.41 3.76
N LEU A 224 19.87 -5.43 4.61
CA LEU A 224 20.92 -6.35 5.07
C LEU A 224 21.57 -7.09 3.88
N MET A 225 20.76 -7.68 2.99
CA MET A 225 21.24 -8.40 1.81
C MET A 225 22.12 -7.53 0.90
N ARG A 226 21.85 -6.22 0.85
CA ARG A 226 22.61 -5.24 0.07
C ARG A 226 23.83 -4.67 0.77
N GLY A 227 24.11 -5.08 2.01
CA GLY A 227 25.18 -4.51 2.82
C GLY A 227 24.96 -3.05 3.22
N ARG A 228 23.72 -2.55 3.16
CA ARG A 228 23.35 -1.22 3.69
C ARG A 228 23.12 -1.20 5.19
N MET A 229 22.90 -2.39 5.76
CA MET A 229 22.87 -2.64 7.20
C MET A 229 23.71 -3.89 7.45
N ASN A 230 24.44 -3.92 8.57
CA ASN A 230 25.07 -5.14 9.06
C ASN A 230 24.09 -5.96 9.93
N ALA A 231 24.50 -7.17 10.34
CA ALA A 231 23.64 -8.06 11.12
C ALA A 231 23.20 -7.47 12.47
N THR A 232 24.10 -6.74 13.16
CA THR A 232 23.82 -6.10 14.45
C THR A 232 22.81 -4.96 14.29
N GLU A 233 23.00 -4.11 13.28
CA GLU A 233 22.08 -3.01 12.95
C GLU A 233 20.69 -3.54 12.59
N HIS A 234 20.63 -4.59 11.75
CA HIS A 234 19.37 -5.24 11.40
C HIS A 234 18.65 -5.82 12.62
N GLN A 235 19.36 -6.54 13.50
CA GLN A 235 18.77 -7.08 14.73
C GLN A 235 18.27 -5.98 15.67
N ALA A 236 19.03 -4.89 15.82
CA ALA A 236 18.63 -3.75 16.62
C ALA A 236 17.37 -3.07 16.07
N GLU A 237 17.28 -2.87 14.75
CA GLU A 237 16.11 -2.24 14.12
C GLU A 237 14.86 -3.13 14.21
N VAL A 238 15.01 -4.45 14.03
CA VAL A 238 13.89 -5.40 14.23
C VAL A 238 13.40 -5.36 15.69
N ALA A 239 14.32 -5.38 16.66
CA ALA A 239 13.95 -5.29 18.08
C ALA A 239 13.28 -3.95 18.41
N PHE A 240 13.76 -2.85 17.83
CA PHE A 240 13.15 -1.53 17.95
C PHE A 240 11.71 -1.51 17.43
N VAL A 241 11.46 -2.01 16.22
CA VAL A 241 10.09 -2.09 15.67
C VAL A 241 9.18 -2.92 16.57
N ARG A 242 9.65 -4.09 17.02
CA ARG A 242 8.88 -4.95 17.92
C ARG A 242 8.48 -4.21 19.21
N ALA A 243 9.39 -3.42 19.77
CA ALA A 243 9.13 -2.60 20.95
C ALA A 243 8.14 -1.46 20.66
N GLU A 244 8.23 -0.78 19.52
CA GLU A 244 7.27 0.27 19.16
C GLU A 244 5.86 -0.28 18.94
N LEU A 245 5.70 -1.42 18.26
CA LEU A 245 4.40 -2.07 18.08
C LEU A 245 3.79 -2.52 19.41
N ALA A 246 4.62 -2.95 20.37
CA ALA A 246 4.15 -3.35 21.70
C ALA A 246 3.56 -2.17 22.50
N LYS A 247 3.96 -0.93 22.22
CA LYS A 247 3.41 0.28 22.88
C LYS A 247 2.03 0.68 22.37
N ALA A 248 1.65 0.23 21.16
CA ALA A 248 0.39 0.63 20.55
C ALA A 248 -0.85 -0.02 21.21
N GLU A 249 -0.66 -1.10 21.99
CA GLU A 249 -1.69 -1.83 22.76
C GLU A 249 -2.97 -2.22 21.97
N ALA A 250 -2.93 -2.17 20.63
CA ALA A 250 -4.08 -2.54 19.81
C ALA A 250 -4.21 -4.07 19.67
N PRO A 251 -5.44 -4.62 19.57
CA PRO A 251 -5.65 -6.07 19.51
C PRO A 251 -4.94 -6.77 18.34
N HIS A 252 -4.90 -6.15 17.15
CA HIS A 252 -4.17 -6.71 16.02
C HIS A 252 -2.65 -6.74 16.26
N TRP A 253 -2.06 -5.73 16.91
CA TRP A 253 -0.64 -5.76 17.28
C TRP A 253 -0.32 -6.83 18.32
N THR A 254 -1.22 -7.07 19.28
CA THR A 254 -1.05 -8.18 20.23
C THR A 254 -1.02 -9.53 19.50
N ARG A 255 -1.96 -9.75 18.55
CA ARG A 255 -1.99 -10.96 17.71
C ARG A 255 -0.73 -11.07 16.84
N PHE A 256 -0.31 -9.97 16.24
CA PHE A 256 0.89 -9.89 15.39
C PHE A 256 2.15 -10.26 16.16
N LEU A 257 2.36 -9.66 17.32
CA LEU A 257 3.53 -9.91 18.17
C LEU A 257 3.55 -11.32 18.76
N ALA A 258 2.37 -11.90 19.04
CA ALA A 258 2.25 -13.29 19.48
C ALA A 258 2.61 -14.29 18.37
N ALA A 259 2.29 -13.97 17.12
CA ALA A 259 2.64 -14.77 15.95
C ALA A 259 4.08 -14.54 15.45
N TRP A 260 4.81 -13.56 16.00
CA TRP A 260 6.19 -13.25 15.61
C TRP A 260 7.18 -14.03 16.50
N PRO A 261 7.87 -15.06 15.96
CA PRO A 261 8.88 -15.81 16.71
C PRO A 261 9.97 -14.90 17.27
N ALA A 262 10.52 -15.28 18.42
CA ALA A 262 11.62 -14.57 19.07
C ALA A 262 12.95 -14.72 18.30
#